data_AF-A0A7T0PXL8-F1
#
_entry.id   AF-A0A7T0PXL8-F1
#
_cell.length_a   1.000
_cell.length_b   1.000
_cell.length_c   1.000
_cell.angle_alpha   90.00
_cell.angle_beta   90.00
_cell.angle_gamma   90.00
#
_symmetry.space_group_name_H-M   'P 1'
#
loop_
_entity.id
_entity.type
_entity.pdbx_description
1 polymer ?
#
loop_
_entity_poly.entity_id
_entity_poly.type
_entity_poly.pdbx_seq_one_letter_code
_entity_poly.pdbx_strand_id
1 'polypeptide(L)'
;MNPYVSLLIMAAVALVVAAGGLVLSAIVSPNKRNRVKTANYECGIDPTPSNTEHGRFPVGFYLVGMTFIIFDVEVVFLYPWATAFAELRIFGMLAALLFIALITVPYVLEWRRGGLDWD
;
A
#
# COMPACT_ATOMS: atom_id res chain seq x y z
N MET A 1 29.04 -13.37 9.35
CA MET A 1 27.75 -13.15 10.00
C MET A 1 26.64 -13.37 8.99
N ASN A 2 25.51 -13.97 9.40
CA ASN A 2 24.34 -14.10 8.54
C ASN A 2 23.71 -12.70 8.33
N PRO A 3 23.63 -12.17 7.09
CA PRO A 3 23.12 -10.82 6.83
C PRO A 3 21.67 -10.60 7.28
N TYR A 4 20.87 -11.68 7.37
CA TYR A 4 19.49 -11.60 7.87
C TYR A 4 19.43 -11.20 9.35
N VAL A 5 20.46 -11.52 10.14
CA VAL A 5 20.53 -11.14 11.56
C VAL A 5 20.64 -9.62 11.70
N SER A 6 21.48 -8.98 10.87
CA SER A 6 21.62 -7.52 10.88
C SER A 6 20.33 -6.80 10.47
N LEU A 7 19.60 -7.34 9.49
CA LEU A 7 18.30 -6.81 9.06
C LEU A 7 17.25 -6.90 10.18
N LEU A 8 17.17 -8.04 10.86
CA LEU A 8 16.25 -8.23 11.98
C LEU A 8 16.56 -7.29 13.15
N ILE A 9 17.84 -7.09 13.47
CA ILE A 9 18.26 -6.14 14.51
C ILE A 9 17.83 -4.72 14.13
N MET A 10 18.04 -4.31 12.88
CA MET A 10 17.62 -2.98 12.42
C MET A 10 16.10 -2.78 12.51
N ALA A 11 15.32 -3.75 12.06
CA ALA A 11 13.87 -3.72 12.16
C ALA A 11 13.39 -3.68 13.62
N ALA A 12 14.00 -4.46 14.50
CA ALA A 12 13.69 -4.47 15.92
C ALA A 12 14.00 -3.12 16.59
N VAL A 13 15.16 -2.53 16.30
CA VAL A 13 15.51 -1.20 16.83
C VAL A 13 14.55 -0.13 16.32
N ALA A 14 14.20 -0.14 15.03
CA ALA A 14 13.22 0.79 14.46
C ALA A 14 11.86 0.68 15.16
N LEU A 15 11.40 -0.55 15.41
CA LEU A 15 10.15 -0.81 16.12
C LEU A 15 10.20 -0.34 17.58
N VAL A 16 11.32 -0.57 18.28
CA VAL A 16 11.51 -0.10 19.66
C VAL A 16 11.50 1.43 19.73
N VAL A 17 12.13 2.11 18.78
CA VAL A 17 12.13 3.57 18.73
C VAL A 17 10.72 4.11 18.47
N ALA A 18 10.01 3.55 17.49
CA ALA A 18 8.64 3.96 17.16
C ALA A 18 7.67 3.71 18.33
N ALA A 19 7.65 2.49 18.87
CA ALA A 19 6.79 2.12 19.98
C ALA A 19 7.17 2.86 21.27
N GLY A 20 8.48 3.00 21.53
CA GLY A 20 9.00 3.75 22.68
C GLY A 20 8.59 5.22 22.63
N GLY A 21 8.63 5.85 21.46
CA GLY A 21 8.12 7.22 21.27
C GLY A 21 6.63 7.34 21.55
N LEU A 22 5.81 6.40 21.07
CA LEU A 22 4.37 6.37 21.35
C LEU A 22 4.07 6.17 22.85
N VAL A 23 4.78 5.25 23.52
CA VAL A 23 4.64 4.99 24.96
C VAL A 23 5.08 6.20 25.77
N LEU A 24 6.22 6.79 25.45
CA LEU A 24 6.73 7.97 26.14
C LEU A 24 5.77 9.15 25.97
N SER A 25 5.25 9.37 24.75
CA SER A 25 4.21 10.36 24.49
C SER A 25 2.96 10.12 25.34
N ALA A 26 2.49 8.87 25.43
CA ALA A 26 1.33 8.51 26.24
C ALA A 26 1.54 8.73 27.76
N ILE A 27 2.76 8.56 28.26
CA ILE A 27 3.11 8.74 29.68
C ILE A 27 3.35 10.22 30.03
N VAL A 28 4.09 10.95 29.19
CA VAL A 28 4.49 12.34 29.44
C VAL A 28 3.36 13.32 29.13
N SER A 29 2.47 12.99 28.20
CA SER A 29 1.41 13.90 27.75
C SER A 29 0.39 14.21 28.86
N PRO A 30 -0.01 15.48 29.06
CA PRO A 30 -1.07 15.85 29.99
C PRO A 30 -2.40 15.19 29.62
N ASN A 31 -2.82 14.18 30.39
CA ASN A 31 -4.04 13.43 30.11
C ASN A 31 -5.31 14.19 30.55
N LYS A 32 -5.68 15.26 29.82
CA LYS A 32 -6.91 16.02 30.02
C LYS A 32 -7.97 15.63 28.98
N ARG A 33 -8.50 14.41 29.10
CA ARG A 33 -9.64 13.94 28.29
C ARG A 33 -10.91 14.67 28.71
N ASN A 34 -11.61 15.23 27.74
CA ASN A 34 -12.93 15.85 27.91
C ASN A 34 -13.82 15.29 26.78
N ARG A 35 -15.11 15.10 27.04
CA ARG A 35 -16.10 14.61 26.06
C ARG A 35 -15.99 15.33 24.71
N VAL A 36 -15.78 16.65 24.74
CA VAL A 36 -15.60 17.47 23.53
C VAL A 36 -14.28 17.19 22.81
N LYS A 37 -13.18 16.93 23.54
CA LYS A 37 -11.86 16.63 22.94
C LYS A 37 -11.77 15.24 22.34
N THR A 38 -12.62 14.32 22.79
CA THR A 38 -12.68 12.94 22.30
C THR A 38 -13.80 12.73 21.28
N ALA A 39 -14.62 13.74 21.01
CA ALA A 39 -15.64 13.67 19.97
C ALA A 39 -14.98 13.71 18.59
N ASN A 40 -15.60 13.04 17.61
CA ASN A 40 -15.19 13.14 16.22
C ASN A 40 -15.31 14.60 15.77
N TYR A 41 -14.35 15.04 14.95
CA TYR A 41 -14.29 16.41 14.50
C TYR A 41 -15.36 16.68 13.43
N GLU A 42 -16.32 17.54 13.74
CA GLU A 42 -17.29 18.06 12.77
C GLU A 42 -17.75 19.48 13.14
N CYS A 43 -16.81 20.36 13.49
CA CYS A 43 -17.05 21.79 13.78
C CYS A 43 -18.21 22.10 14.75
N GLY A 44 -18.48 21.22 15.73
CA GLY A 44 -19.55 21.42 16.72
C GLY A 44 -20.93 20.89 16.30
N ILE A 45 -21.03 20.25 15.13
CA ILE A 45 -22.16 19.42 14.72
C ILE A 45 -21.95 18.01 15.30
N ASP A 46 -23.02 17.36 15.73
CA ASP A 46 -22.94 15.94 16.11
C ASP A 46 -22.39 15.16 14.91
N PRO A 47 -21.31 14.40 15.10
CA PRO A 47 -20.64 13.77 13.99
C PRO A 47 -21.62 12.87 13.25
N THR A 48 -21.62 12.96 11.93
CA THR A 48 -22.46 12.13 11.08
C THR A 48 -22.34 10.67 11.55
N PRO A 49 -23.44 10.00 11.94
CA PRO A 49 -23.37 8.66 12.50
C PRO A 49 -22.60 7.77 11.52
N SER A 50 -21.54 7.15 12.01
CA SER A 50 -20.61 6.34 11.23
C SER A 50 -21.38 5.39 10.31
N ASN A 51 -21.42 5.72 9.01
CA ASN A 51 -21.71 4.84 7.88
C ASN A 51 -22.94 3.91 7.98
N THR A 52 -23.95 4.22 8.79
CA THR A 52 -25.19 3.42 8.77
C THR A 52 -26.23 4.03 7.83
N GLU A 53 -26.16 5.35 7.57
CA GLU A 53 -27.10 6.04 6.67
C GLU A 53 -26.50 6.46 5.32
N HIS A 54 -25.17 6.43 5.18
CA HIS A 54 -24.46 6.73 3.93
C HIS A 54 -23.93 5.41 3.35
N GLY A 55 -24.34 5.10 2.12
CA GLY A 55 -24.18 3.80 1.48
C GLY A 55 -22.74 3.31 1.28
N ARG A 56 -22.62 2.17 0.58
CA ARG A 56 -21.34 1.50 0.28
C ARG A 56 -20.29 2.50 -0.22
N PHE A 57 -19.05 2.38 0.26
CA PHE A 57 -17.92 3.12 -0.26
C PHE A 57 -17.80 2.98 -1.79
N PRO A 58 -17.28 4.00 -2.50
CA PRO A 58 -17.08 3.93 -3.93
C PRO A 58 -16.30 2.67 -4.35
N VAL A 59 -16.76 2.01 -5.41
CA VAL A 59 -16.12 0.80 -5.93
C VAL A 59 -14.73 1.08 -6.54
N GLY A 60 -14.39 2.35 -6.82
CA GLY A 60 -13.08 2.76 -7.34
C GLY A 60 -11.89 2.27 -6.49
N PHE A 61 -12.02 2.26 -5.16
CA PHE A 61 -10.97 1.72 -4.27
C PHE A 61 -10.73 0.23 -4.49
N TYR A 62 -11.78 -0.53 -4.81
CA TYR A 62 -11.67 -1.95 -5.12
C TYR A 62 -10.97 -2.17 -6.46
N LEU A 63 -11.33 -1.39 -7.50
CA LEU A 63 -10.71 -1.49 -8.82
C LEU A 63 -9.21 -1.21 -8.73
N VAL A 64 -8.80 -0.11 -8.08
CA VAL A 64 -7.39 0.23 -7.91
C VAL A 64 -6.64 -0.80 -7.06
N GLY A 65 -7.25 -1.33 -6.00
CA GLY A 65 -6.65 -2.41 -5.21
C GLY A 65 -6.45 -3.69 -6.03
N MET A 66 -7.41 -4.06 -6.88
CA MET A 66 -7.32 -5.22 -7.75
C MET A 66 -6.21 -5.04 -8.80
N THR A 67 -6.14 -3.90 -9.48
CA THR A 67 -5.10 -3.59 -10.46
C THR A 67 -3.71 -3.58 -9.82
N PHE A 68 -3.58 -3.03 -8.61
CA PHE A 68 -2.33 -3.04 -7.85
C PHE A 68 -1.83 -4.47 -7.58
N ILE A 69 -2.70 -5.38 -7.14
CA ILE A 69 -2.31 -6.78 -6.88
C ILE A 69 -1.83 -7.46 -8.17
N ILE A 70 -2.51 -7.25 -9.30
CA ILE A 70 -2.13 -7.83 -10.58
C ILE A 70 -0.75 -7.30 -11.02
N PHE A 71 -0.53 -6.00 -10.91
CA PHE A 71 0.75 -5.37 -11.25
C PHE A 71 1.89 -5.79 -10.31
N ASP A 72 1.61 -5.96 -9.01
CA ASP A 72 2.62 -6.44 -8.05
C ASP A 72 3.08 -7.87 -8.39
N VAL A 73 2.14 -8.75 -8.78
CA VAL A 73 2.45 -10.10 -9.27
C VAL A 73 3.30 -10.06 -10.55
N GLU A 74 3.07 -9.11 -11.45
CA GLU A 74 3.92 -8.92 -12.64
C GLU A 74 5.37 -8.63 -12.26
N VAL A 75 5.58 -7.71 -11.31
CA VAL A 75 6.92 -7.36 -10.82
C VAL A 75 7.60 -8.56 -10.15
N VAL A 76 6.85 -9.39 -9.41
CA VAL A 76 7.35 -10.66 -8.86
C VAL A 76 7.91 -11.58 -9.95
N PHE A 77 7.29 -11.65 -11.13
CA PHE A 77 7.81 -12.43 -12.26
C PHE A 77 9.03 -11.77 -12.95
N LEU A 78 9.12 -10.45 -12.92
CA LEU A 78 10.26 -9.73 -13.48
C LEU A 78 11.53 -9.83 -12.61
N TYR A 79 11.41 -10.05 -11.30
CA TYR A 79 12.58 -10.17 -10.41
C TYR A 79 13.55 -11.30 -10.80
N PRO A 80 13.13 -12.57 -10.97
CA PRO A 80 14.02 -13.64 -11.40
C PRO A 80 14.71 -13.32 -12.73
N TRP A 81 13.95 -12.80 -13.71
CA TRP A 81 14.50 -12.38 -14.99
C TRP A 81 15.58 -11.29 -14.82
N ALA A 82 15.32 -10.27 -13.99
CA ALA A 82 16.26 -9.18 -13.74
C ALA A 82 17.54 -9.69 -13.06
N THR A 83 17.44 -10.65 -12.13
CA THR A 83 18.60 -11.24 -11.46
C THR A 83 19.43 -12.16 -12.36
N ALA A 84 18.80 -12.85 -13.30
CA ALA A 84 19.44 -13.80 -14.21
C ALA A 84 19.73 -13.23 -15.62
N PHE A 85 19.61 -11.90 -15.80
CA PHE A 85 19.72 -11.24 -17.11
C PHE A 85 21.01 -11.61 -17.87
N ALA A 86 22.13 -11.76 -17.15
CA ALA A 86 23.43 -12.12 -17.73
C ALA A 86 23.43 -13.50 -18.42
N GLU A 87 22.62 -14.43 -17.93
CA GLU A 87 22.51 -15.79 -18.46
C GLU A 87 21.53 -15.84 -19.64
N LEU A 88 20.37 -15.18 -19.53
CA LEU A 88 19.33 -15.21 -20.56
C LEU A 88 19.61 -14.27 -21.76
N ARG A 89 20.44 -13.23 -21.57
CA ARG A 89 20.85 -12.25 -22.60
C ARG A 89 19.65 -11.74 -23.42
N ILE A 90 19.76 -11.73 -24.75
CA ILE A 90 18.76 -11.19 -25.68
C ILE A 90 17.47 -12.00 -25.65
N PHE A 91 17.54 -13.32 -25.48
CA PHE A 91 16.34 -14.16 -25.43
C PHE A 91 15.47 -13.80 -24.22
N GLY A 92 16.10 -13.68 -23.04
CA GLY A 92 15.38 -13.23 -21.83
C GLY A 92 14.81 -11.83 -22.01
N MET A 93 15.57 -10.92 -22.61
CA MET A 93 15.10 -9.55 -22.86
C MET A 93 13.84 -9.53 -23.73
N LEU A 94 13.82 -10.29 -24.83
CA LEU A 94 12.64 -10.37 -25.70
C LEU A 94 11.44 -11.02 -25.00
N ALA A 95 11.67 -12.08 -24.21
CA ALA A 95 10.63 -12.73 -23.42
C ALA A 95 10.02 -11.78 -22.38
N ALA A 96 10.84 -11.00 -21.67
CA ALA A 96 10.37 -10.03 -20.69
C ALA A 96 9.63 -8.85 -21.34
N LEU A 97 10.12 -8.34 -22.47
CA LEU A 97 9.43 -7.30 -23.24
C LEU A 97 8.07 -7.78 -23.74
N LEU A 98 7.99 -9.02 -24.23
CA LEU A 98 6.73 -9.62 -24.66
C LEU A 98 5.76 -9.81 -23.49
N PHE A 99 6.27 -10.24 -22.33
CA PHE A 99 5.49 -10.39 -21.11
C PHE A 99 4.88 -9.05 -20.64
N ILE A 100 5.71 -8.00 -20.54
CA ILE A 100 5.26 -6.65 -20.19
C ILE A 100 4.24 -6.14 -21.20
N ALA A 101 4.50 -6.32 -22.51
CA ALA A 101 3.57 -5.91 -23.56
C ALA A 101 2.21 -6.60 -23.44
N LEU A 102 2.20 -7.90 -23.14
CA LEU A 102 0.97 -8.68 -22.99
C LEU A 102 0.12 -8.20 -21.81
N ILE A 103 0.75 -7.92 -20.67
CA ILE A 103 0.05 -7.50 -19.44
C ILE A 103 -0.31 -6.01 -19.47
N THR A 104 0.41 -5.20 -20.24
CA THR A 104 0.05 -3.80 -20.48
C THR A 104 -1.29 -3.68 -21.25
N VAL A 105 -1.65 -4.65 -22.08
CA VAL A 105 -2.91 -4.64 -22.85
C VAL A 105 -4.16 -4.53 -21.95
N PRO A 106 -4.39 -5.43 -20.96
CA PRO A 106 -5.53 -5.31 -20.06
C PRO A 106 -5.51 -4.02 -19.22
N TYR A 107 -4.33 -3.54 -18.81
CA TYR A 107 -4.20 -2.26 -18.12
C TYR A 107 -4.67 -1.08 -18.98
N VAL A 108 -4.24 -1.02 -20.24
CA VAL A 108 -4.69 0.00 -21.19
C VAL A 108 -6.21 -0.11 -21.43
N LEU A 109 -6.75 -1.33 -21.49
CA LEU A 109 -8.19 -1.55 -21.65
C LEU A 109 -8.97 -1.03 -20.44
N GLU A 110 -8.51 -1.32 -19.22
CA GLU A 110 -9.10 -0.82 -17.99
C GLU A 110 -9.10 0.70 -17.93
N TRP A 111 -7.97 1.32 -18.28
CA TRP A 111 -7.86 2.78 -18.36
C TRP A 111 -8.83 3.37 -19.40
N ARG A 112 -8.90 2.77 -20.59
CA ARG A 112 -9.83 3.21 -21.65
C ARG A 112 -11.31 3.07 -21.26
N ARG A 113 -11.63 2.19 -20.31
CA ARG A 113 -12.99 1.96 -19.79
C ARG A 113 -13.33 2.83 -18.58
N GLY A 114 -12.42 3.72 -18.16
CA GLY A 114 -12.63 4.58 -17.00
C GLY A 114 -12.54 3.85 -15.66
N GLY A 115 -11.90 2.67 -15.61
CA GLY A 115 -11.70 1.94 -14.35
C GLY A 115 -10.81 2.69 -13.34
N LEU A 116 -10.12 3.72 -13.81
CA LEU A 116 -9.24 4.59 -13.02
C LEU A 116 -9.78 6.03 -12.92
N ASP A 117 -11.01 6.29 -13.35
CA ASP A 117 -11.61 7.63 -13.22
C ASP A 117 -12.14 7.81 -11.79
N TRP A 118 -11.86 8.98 -11.20
CA TRP A 118 -12.10 9.28 -9.78
C TRP A 118 -13.06 10.46 -9.55
N ASP A 119 -13.88 10.79 -10.55
CA ASP A 119 -14.93 11.81 -10.48
C ASP A 119 -16.30 11.23 -10.08
#